data_AF-A0A4Y2IIW3-F1
#
_entry.id   AF-A0A4Y2IIW3-F1
#
_cell.length_a   1.000
_cell.length_b   1.000
_cell.length_c   1.000
_cell.angle_alpha   90.00
_cell.angle_beta   90.00
_cell.angle_gamma   90.00
#
_symmetry.space_group_name_H-M   'P 1'
#
loop_
_entity.id
_entity.type
_entity.pdbx_description
1 polymer ?
#
loop_
_entity_poly.entity_id
_entity_poly.type
_entity_poly.pdbx_seq_one_letter_code
_entity_poly.pdbx_strand_id
1 'polypeptide(L)'
;KNNAICEPVGESDYICSCLPGFAGKTCEVLEDACLNNPCSEGSTCIPHDEHGFICRCPPDRTGKLCEKSIMETEGIFVPDFSGQSYLEFPTLSNVRQAFNIEVWFLTRSSHGTLLYNGQQASGKGDFVAITISDGYIDFRYDLGSAVQSVSGVVSIRSPEPVSLNEWHAVKVNRLWKNGTLQVDEGHISSQESA
;
A
#
# COMPACT_ATOMS: atom_id res chain seq x y z
N LYS A 1 -13.29 31.33 3.21
CA LYS A 1 -13.44 30.13 2.36
C LYS A 1 -13.28 28.90 3.25
N ASN A 2 -13.53 27.68 2.75
CA ASN A 2 -13.20 26.43 3.45
C ASN A 2 -13.72 26.38 4.91
N ASN A 3 -14.99 26.78 5.11
CA ASN A 3 -15.66 26.82 6.41
C ASN A 3 -14.95 27.64 7.52
N ALA A 4 -14.06 28.57 7.15
CA ALA A 4 -13.41 29.48 8.09
C ALA A 4 -14.40 30.37 8.85
N ILE A 5 -14.09 30.66 10.11
CA ILE A 5 -14.83 31.60 10.95
C ILE A 5 -14.06 32.92 10.94
N CYS A 6 -14.68 34.02 10.52
CA CYS A 6 -14.02 35.32 10.41
C CYS A 6 -14.66 36.36 11.31
N GLU A 7 -13.84 37.06 12.09
CA GLU A 7 -14.26 38.12 13.01
C GLU A 7 -13.72 39.48 12.55
N PRO A 8 -14.53 40.54 12.60
CA PRO A 8 -14.10 41.88 12.21
C PRO A 8 -13.05 42.43 13.20
N VAL A 9 -12.03 43.11 12.67
CA VAL A 9 -11.01 43.83 13.44
C VAL A 9 -10.99 45.27 12.95
N GLY A 10 -11.58 46.17 13.73
CA GLY A 10 -11.76 47.58 13.33
C GLY A 10 -12.88 47.79 12.31
N GLU A 11 -12.89 48.97 11.66
CA GLU A 11 -13.98 49.38 10.77
C GLU A 11 -13.91 48.78 9.36
N SER A 12 -12.75 48.29 8.92
CA SER A 12 -12.54 47.83 7.54
C SER A 12 -11.65 46.59 7.39
N ASP A 13 -11.34 45.89 8.48
CA ASP A 13 -10.52 44.68 8.43
C ASP A 13 -11.18 43.52 9.18
N TYR A 14 -10.65 42.31 8.96
CA TYR A 14 -11.12 41.09 9.59
C TYR A 14 -9.99 40.07 9.71
N ILE A 15 -10.12 39.18 10.70
CA ILE A 15 -9.24 38.03 10.89
C ILE A 15 -10.07 36.76 10.77
N CYS A 16 -9.60 35.81 9.96
CA CYS A 16 -10.21 34.49 9.83
C CYS A 16 -9.43 33.44 10.61
N SER A 17 -10.14 32.64 11.39
CA SER A 17 -9.66 31.38 11.96
C SER A 17 -9.86 30.26 10.94
N CYS A 18 -8.73 29.73 10.46
CA CYS A 18 -8.72 28.64 9.49
C CYS A 18 -8.87 27.27 10.17
N LEU A 19 -9.57 26.35 9.51
CA LEU A 19 -9.54 24.95 9.89
C LEU A 19 -8.13 24.37 9.63
N PRO A 20 -7.72 23.32 10.36
CA PRO A 20 -6.45 22.65 10.12
C PRO A 20 -6.28 22.26 8.65
N GLY A 21 -5.12 22.56 8.07
CA GLY A 21 -4.84 22.33 6.65
C GLY A 21 -5.17 23.52 5.73
N PHE A 22 -5.58 24.67 6.27
CA PHE A 22 -5.79 25.89 5.51
C PHE A 22 -5.10 27.12 6.12
N ALA A 23 -4.63 28.01 5.25
CA ALA A 23 -3.97 29.26 5.59
C ALA A 23 -4.38 30.41 4.66
N GLY A 24 -3.87 31.61 4.91
CA GLY A 24 -4.19 32.83 4.14
C GLY A 24 -5.28 33.69 4.78
N LYS A 25 -5.48 34.90 4.25
CA LYS A 25 -6.37 35.91 4.88
C LYS A 25 -7.83 35.44 4.96
N THR A 26 -8.25 34.61 4.01
CA THR A 26 -9.59 34.04 3.93
C THR A 26 -9.58 32.51 4.00
N CYS A 27 -8.47 31.91 4.47
CA CYS A 27 -8.23 30.47 4.51
C CYS A 27 -8.31 29.82 3.11
N GLU A 28 -7.83 30.55 2.09
CA GLU A 28 -7.83 30.14 0.69
C GLU A 28 -6.66 29.25 0.28
N VAL A 29 -5.59 29.25 1.08
CA VAL A 29 -4.36 28.49 0.82
C VAL A 29 -4.51 27.13 1.47
N LEU A 30 -4.26 26.05 0.73
CA LEU A 30 -4.11 24.73 1.31
C LEU A 30 -2.73 24.65 1.96
N GLU A 31 -2.68 24.36 3.24
CA GLU A 31 -1.43 24.20 3.98
C GLU A 31 -0.85 22.82 3.69
N ASP A 32 0.39 22.78 3.20
CA ASP A 32 1.10 21.52 3.00
C ASP A 32 1.36 20.88 4.37
N ALA A 33 0.67 19.77 4.64
CA ALA A 33 0.81 19.02 5.89
C ALA A 33 2.24 18.54 6.16
N CYS A 34 3.11 18.52 5.14
CA CYS A 34 4.53 18.20 5.24
C CYS A 34 5.46 19.41 5.37
N LEU A 35 4.96 20.65 5.37
CA LEU A 35 5.78 21.87 5.38
C LEU A 35 6.81 21.91 6.52
N ASN A 36 6.44 21.41 7.69
CA ASN A 36 7.30 21.35 8.88
C ASN A 36 7.89 19.96 9.17
N ASN A 37 7.70 19.01 8.24
CA ASN A 37 8.00 17.59 8.41
C ASN A 37 7.59 17.05 9.81
N PRO A 38 6.31 16.71 10.01
CA PRO A 38 5.81 16.18 11.29
C PRO A 38 6.39 14.81 11.66
N CYS A 39 7.12 14.15 10.76
CA CYS A 39 7.73 12.85 10.99
C CYS A 39 9.05 12.99 11.77
N SER A 40 9.41 11.94 12.49
CA SER A 40 10.69 11.88 13.21
C SER A 40 11.88 11.94 12.26
N GLU A 41 13.00 12.48 12.75
CA GLU A 41 14.23 12.67 11.98
C GLU A 41 14.65 11.42 11.18
N GLY A 42 15.03 11.62 9.92
CA GLY A 42 15.37 10.55 8.96
C GLY A 42 14.16 9.93 8.24
N SER A 43 12.93 10.28 8.60
CA SER A 43 11.71 9.79 7.93
C SER A 43 11.30 10.71 6.77
N THR A 44 10.54 10.16 5.81
CA THR A 44 9.97 10.94 4.70
C THR A 44 8.50 11.27 4.98
N CYS A 45 8.11 12.55 5.00
CA CYS A 45 6.71 12.95 4.99
C CYS A 45 6.15 12.94 3.58
N ILE A 46 4.95 12.38 3.40
CA ILE A 46 4.24 12.32 2.13
C ILE A 46 2.85 12.94 2.34
N PRO A 47 2.48 14.01 1.60
CA PRO A 47 1.13 14.57 1.67
C PRO A 47 0.07 13.53 1.30
N HIS A 48 -1.06 13.50 2.03
CA HIS A 48 -2.11 12.50 1.85
C HIS A 48 -3.51 13.08 2.11
N ASP A 49 -4.47 12.83 1.22
CA ASP A 49 -5.81 13.44 1.22
C ASP A 49 -5.79 14.97 1.29
N GLU A 50 -6.96 15.60 1.48
CA GLU A 50 -7.08 17.07 1.43
C GLU A 50 -6.31 17.78 2.56
N HIS A 51 -6.03 17.13 3.70
CA HIS A 51 -5.41 17.79 4.87
C HIS A 51 -4.46 16.89 5.68
N GLY A 52 -4.09 15.71 5.17
CA GLY A 52 -3.33 14.70 5.91
C GLY A 52 -1.89 14.52 5.42
N PHE A 53 -1.15 13.69 6.14
CA PHE A 53 0.17 13.22 5.75
C PHE A 53 0.37 11.78 6.20
N ILE A 54 1.29 11.09 5.54
CA ILE A 54 1.81 9.79 5.96
C ILE A 54 3.32 9.90 6.16
N CYS A 55 3.81 9.32 7.25
CA CYS A 55 5.24 9.18 7.49
C CYS A 55 5.74 7.83 6.97
N ARG A 56 6.65 7.86 6.00
CA ARG A 56 7.40 6.68 5.59
C ARG A 56 8.58 6.49 6.55
N CYS A 57 8.42 5.52 7.46
CA CYS A 57 9.41 5.23 8.49
C CYS A 57 10.65 4.53 7.93
N PRO A 58 11.85 4.85 8.45
CA PRO A 58 13.03 4.05 8.18
C PRO A 58 12.86 2.63 8.77
N PRO A 59 13.63 1.63 8.28
CA PRO A 59 13.45 0.22 8.67
C PRO A 59 13.52 -0.06 10.17
N ASP A 60 14.14 0.83 10.95
CA ASP A 60 14.35 0.72 12.38
C ASP A 60 13.35 1.52 13.25
N ARG A 61 12.31 2.11 12.63
CA ARG A 61 11.33 2.93 13.34
C ARG A 61 9.88 2.58 13.00
N THR A 62 8.99 2.88 13.94
CA THR A 62 7.54 2.66 13.84
C THR A 62 6.76 3.75 14.59
N GLY A 63 5.43 3.70 14.51
CA GLY A 63 4.53 4.73 15.03
C GLY A 63 4.02 5.67 13.94
N LYS A 64 2.98 6.46 14.25
CA LYS A 64 2.35 7.38 13.28
C LYS A 64 3.33 8.42 12.75
N LEU A 65 4.29 8.84 13.60
CA LEU A 65 5.32 9.82 13.30
C LEU A 65 6.71 9.17 13.26
N CYS A 66 6.80 7.84 13.17
CA CYS A 66 8.05 7.09 13.23
C CYS A 66 8.87 7.36 14.50
N GLU A 67 8.20 7.66 15.61
CA GLU A 67 8.80 8.11 16.86
C GLU A 67 9.36 6.97 17.73
N LYS A 68 9.01 5.72 17.43
CA LYS A 68 9.38 4.55 18.22
C LYS A 68 10.52 3.79 17.55
N SER A 69 11.57 3.47 18.29
CA SER A 69 12.66 2.60 17.82
C SER A 69 12.25 1.12 17.92
N ILE A 70 12.49 0.34 16.86
CA ILE A 70 12.23 -1.10 16.91
C ILE A 70 13.23 -1.86 17.79
N MET A 71 14.39 -1.26 18.09
CA MET A 71 15.37 -1.85 19.01
C MET A 71 14.86 -1.87 20.45
N GLU A 72 13.94 -0.98 20.79
CA GLU A 72 13.29 -0.94 22.11
C GLU A 72 12.19 -2.01 22.25
N THR A 73 11.75 -2.62 21.14
CA THR A 73 10.61 -3.56 21.12
C THR A 73 11.00 -5.00 20.74
N GLU A 74 12.27 -5.40 20.90
CA GLU A 74 12.81 -6.72 20.51
C GLU A 74 12.68 -7.07 19.01
N GLY A 75 12.36 -6.09 18.15
CA GLY A 75 12.13 -6.27 16.71
C GLY A 75 10.65 -6.48 16.32
N ILE A 76 10.32 -6.25 15.05
CA ILE A 76 8.98 -6.52 14.50
C ILE A 76 8.99 -7.92 13.90
N PHE A 77 8.35 -8.89 14.56
CA PHE A 77 8.21 -10.26 14.05
C PHE A 77 7.02 -10.40 13.09
N VAL A 78 5.93 -9.68 13.36
CA VAL A 78 4.71 -9.66 12.55
C VAL A 78 4.21 -8.22 12.45
N PRO A 79 4.38 -7.54 11.31
CA PRO A 79 3.81 -6.22 11.11
C PRO A 79 2.28 -6.31 11.01
N ASP A 80 1.57 -5.40 11.66
CA ASP A 80 0.12 -5.20 11.48
C ASP A 80 -0.11 -4.02 10.53
N PHE A 81 -1.02 -4.20 9.57
CA PHE A 81 -1.33 -3.20 8.55
C PHE A 81 -2.77 -2.72 8.68
N SER A 82 -2.96 -1.40 8.69
CA SER A 82 -4.27 -0.74 8.85
C SER A 82 -4.94 -0.38 7.52
N GLY A 83 -4.38 -0.84 6.39
CA GLY A 83 -4.82 -0.46 5.04
C GLY A 83 -4.23 0.86 4.53
N GLN A 84 -3.62 1.66 5.41
CA GLN A 84 -2.88 2.89 5.07
C GLN A 84 -1.37 2.77 5.33
N SER A 85 -0.93 1.59 5.79
CA SER A 85 0.48 1.29 6.04
C SER A 85 0.97 0.22 5.08
N TYR A 86 2.24 0.30 4.70
CA TYR A 86 2.91 -0.66 3.83
C TYR A 86 4.38 -0.77 4.20
N LEU A 87 5.00 -1.89 3.78
CA LEU A 87 6.45 -2.04 3.74
C LEU A 87 6.90 -2.03 2.28
N GLU A 88 7.93 -1.25 1.98
CA GLU A 88 8.53 -1.16 0.66
C GLU A 88 9.96 -1.70 0.72
N PHE A 89 10.25 -2.69 -0.11
CA PHE A 89 11.58 -3.28 -0.24
C PHE A 89 12.25 -2.82 -1.54
N PRO A 90 13.59 -2.76 -1.58
CA PRO A 90 14.31 -2.50 -2.82
C PRO A 90 13.92 -3.50 -3.92
N THR A 91 13.88 -3.02 -5.17
CA THR A 91 13.57 -3.87 -6.32
C THR A 91 14.54 -5.04 -6.42
N LEU A 92 14.00 -6.26 -6.46
CA LEU A 92 14.77 -7.47 -6.67
C LEU A 92 15.33 -7.50 -8.10
N SER A 93 16.61 -7.84 -8.24
CA SER A 93 17.25 -8.05 -9.54
C SER A 93 17.05 -9.49 -10.03
N ASN A 94 17.05 -9.70 -11.36
CA ASN A 94 17.00 -11.02 -12.01
C ASN A 94 15.71 -11.84 -11.91
N VAL A 95 14.58 -11.26 -11.51
CA VAL A 95 13.28 -11.97 -11.32
C VAL A 95 12.52 -12.26 -12.64
N ARG A 96 13.19 -12.11 -13.79
CA ARG A 96 12.53 -12.17 -15.12
C ARG A 96 12.08 -13.57 -15.53
N GLN A 97 12.75 -14.63 -15.07
CA GLN A 97 12.50 -16.01 -15.56
C GLN A 97 11.62 -16.83 -14.61
N ALA A 98 11.88 -16.76 -13.31
CA ALA A 98 11.13 -17.51 -12.32
C ALA A 98 11.15 -16.80 -10.96
N PHE A 99 10.12 -17.06 -10.15
CA PHE A 99 10.09 -16.70 -8.74
C PHE A 99 9.21 -17.66 -7.95
N ASN A 100 9.51 -17.77 -6.65
CA ASN A 100 8.66 -18.38 -5.64
C ASN A 100 8.48 -17.32 -4.54
N ILE A 101 7.23 -17.08 -4.17
CA ILE A 101 6.88 -16.16 -3.09
C ILE A 101 5.95 -16.91 -2.15
N GLU A 102 6.27 -16.85 -0.86
CA GLU A 102 5.43 -17.36 0.21
C GLU A 102 5.11 -16.20 1.18
N VAL A 103 3.83 -15.98 1.45
CA VAL A 103 3.37 -14.95 2.38
C VAL A 103 2.49 -15.62 3.44
N TRP A 104 2.87 -15.42 4.70
CA TRP A 104 2.07 -15.79 5.87
C TRP A 104 1.30 -14.56 6.33
N PHE A 105 -0.01 -14.68 6.49
CA PHE A 105 -0.86 -13.54 6.83
C PHE A 105 -2.06 -13.94 7.69
N LEU A 106 -2.58 -12.97 8.43
CA LEU A 106 -3.87 -13.02 9.10
C LEU A 106 -4.64 -11.78 8.67
N THR A 107 -5.81 -11.96 8.06
CA THR A 107 -6.65 -10.84 7.60
C THR A 107 -7.88 -10.66 8.47
N ARG A 108 -8.26 -9.39 8.68
CA ARG A 108 -9.52 -8.99 9.32
C ARG A 108 -10.53 -8.44 8.31
N SER A 109 -10.14 -8.39 7.03
CA SER A 109 -10.92 -7.86 5.92
C SER A 109 -11.01 -8.90 4.80
N SER A 110 -12.15 -8.97 4.12
CA SER A 110 -12.31 -9.77 2.90
C SER A 110 -11.62 -9.16 1.68
N HIS A 111 -11.06 -7.96 1.82
CA HIS A 111 -10.38 -7.21 0.76
C HIS A 111 -9.05 -6.66 1.23
N GLY A 112 -8.03 -6.74 0.39
CA GLY A 112 -6.73 -6.14 0.67
C GLY A 112 -5.64 -6.54 -0.32
N THR A 113 -4.49 -5.88 -0.22
CA THR A 113 -3.29 -6.20 -0.99
C THR A 113 -2.26 -6.84 -0.06
N LEU A 114 -1.79 -8.04 -0.40
CA LEU A 114 -0.72 -8.72 0.33
C LEU A 114 0.65 -8.38 -0.25
N LEU A 115 0.75 -8.32 -1.58
CA LEU A 115 1.97 -7.97 -2.29
C LEU A 115 1.63 -7.28 -3.60
N TYR A 116 2.37 -6.22 -3.91
CA TYR A 116 2.34 -5.58 -5.22
C TYR A 116 3.76 -5.19 -5.64
N ASN A 117 4.15 -5.58 -6.84
CA ASN A 117 5.38 -5.15 -7.48
C ASN A 117 5.07 -4.75 -8.92
N GLY A 118 5.27 -3.47 -9.25
CA GLY A 118 5.02 -2.93 -10.58
C GLY A 118 6.27 -2.28 -11.15
N GLN A 119 6.41 -2.31 -12.48
CA GLN A 119 7.53 -1.71 -13.20
C GLN A 119 7.63 -0.18 -12.99
N GLN A 120 6.48 0.50 -12.89
CA GLN A 120 6.43 1.94 -12.73
C GLN A 120 5.51 2.31 -11.55
N ALA A 121 5.89 3.37 -10.83
CA ALA A 121 5.07 3.94 -9.76
C ALA A 121 3.69 4.43 -10.26
N SER A 122 3.56 4.68 -11.56
CA SER A 122 2.29 5.05 -12.22
C SER A 122 1.29 3.89 -12.34
N GLY A 123 1.66 2.67 -11.95
CA GLY A 123 0.86 1.46 -12.15
C GLY A 123 0.84 0.95 -13.60
N LYS A 124 1.71 1.49 -14.47
CA LYS A 124 1.85 1.06 -15.87
C LYS A 124 3.01 0.08 -16.04
N GLY A 125 2.83 -0.86 -16.96
CA GLY A 125 3.84 -1.87 -17.32
C GLY A 125 3.64 -3.18 -16.57
N ASP A 126 4.69 -4.00 -16.59
CA ASP A 126 4.68 -5.34 -16.02
C ASP A 126 4.44 -5.29 -14.51
N PHE A 127 3.69 -6.25 -13.99
CA PHE A 127 3.41 -6.32 -12.57
C PHE A 127 3.22 -7.74 -12.08
N VAL A 128 3.36 -7.90 -10.76
CA VAL A 128 2.97 -9.07 -9.98
C VAL A 128 2.17 -8.58 -8.78
N ALA A 129 1.04 -9.21 -8.51
CA ALA A 129 0.17 -8.87 -7.40
C ALA A 129 -0.39 -10.13 -6.72
N ILE A 130 -0.47 -10.10 -5.39
CA ILE A 130 -1.22 -11.03 -4.57
C ILE A 130 -2.22 -10.21 -3.77
N THR A 131 -3.50 -10.45 -3.98
CA THR A 131 -4.59 -9.69 -3.36
C THR A 131 -5.63 -10.61 -2.74
N ILE A 132 -6.41 -10.09 -1.81
CA ILE A 132 -7.63 -10.69 -1.28
C ILE A 132 -8.82 -9.93 -1.88
N SER A 133 -9.74 -10.64 -2.52
CA SER A 133 -10.98 -10.07 -3.06
C SER A 133 -12.15 -10.97 -2.68
N ASP A 134 -13.16 -10.44 -1.99
CA ASP A 134 -14.28 -11.20 -1.46
C ASP A 134 -13.86 -12.43 -0.62
N GLY A 135 -12.72 -12.35 0.07
CA GLY A 135 -12.13 -13.45 0.84
C GLY A 135 -11.33 -14.47 0.02
N TYR A 136 -11.33 -14.40 -1.30
CA TYR A 136 -10.52 -15.26 -2.16
C TYR A 136 -9.14 -14.65 -2.40
N ILE A 137 -8.14 -15.51 -2.56
CA ILE A 137 -6.79 -15.08 -2.93
C ILE A 137 -6.68 -15.02 -4.44
N ASP A 138 -6.26 -13.86 -4.96
CA ASP A 138 -5.98 -13.66 -6.38
C ASP A 138 -4.48 -13.45 -6.58
N PHE A 139 -3.86 -14.30 -7.39
CA PHE A 139 -2.51 -14.13 -7.89
C PHE A 139 -2.57 -13.66 -9.35
N ARG A 140 -2.08 -12.44 -9.59
CA ARG A 140 -2.11 -11.79 -10.90
C ARG A 140 -0.74 -11.34 -11.33
N TYR A 141 -0.44 -11.48 -12.62
CA TYR A 141 0.81 -10.98 -13.18
C TYR A 141 0.69 -10.65 -14.67
N ASP A 142 1.52 -9.71 -15.12
CA ASP A 142 1.72 -9.33 -16.52
C ASP A 142 3.23 -9.33 -16.82
N LEU A 143 3.60 -9.91 -17.97
CA LEU A 143 4.98 -10.05 -18.44
C LEU A 143 5.22 -9.28 -19.75
N GLY A 144 4.38 -8.29 -20.05
CA GLY A 144 4.53 -7.44 -21.24
C GLY A 144 4.17 -8.16 -22.55
N SER A 145 3.41 -9.25 -22.48
CA SER A 145 3.07 -10.11 -23.62
C SER A 145 1.85 -9.61 -24.43
N ALA A 146 1.34 -8.41 -24.17
CA ALA A 146 0.17 -7.87 -24.85
C ALA A 146 0.42 -7.64 -26.35
N VAL A 147 0.09 -8.64 -27.17
CA VAL A 147 -0.06 -8.49 -28.62
C VAL A 147 -1.37 -7.75 -28.88
N GLN A 148 -1.31 -6.42 -29.03
CA GLN A 148 -2.27 -5.44 -29.59
C GLN A 148 -3.81 -5.60 -29.42
N SER A 149 -4.34 -6.62 -28.73
CA SER A 149 -5.79 -6.86 -28.60
C SER A 149 -6.21 -7.90 -27.56
N VAL A 150 -5.28 -8.59 -26.87
CA VAL A 150 -5.59 -9.45 -25.71
C VAL A 150 -4.74 -9.00 -24.52
N SER A 151 -5.39 -8.75 -23.38
CA SER A 151 -4.68 -8.48 -22.12
C SER A 151 -3.86 -9.71 -21.75
N GLY A 152 -2.53 -9.58 -21.69
CA GLY A 152 -1.60 -10.65 -21.29
C GLY A 152 -1.59 -10.92 -19.77
N VAL A 153 -2.57 -10.40 -19.04
CA VAL A 153 -2.67 -10.54 -17.59
C VAL A 153 -3.20 -11.94 -17.25
N VAL A 154 -2.41 -12.68 -16.49
CA VAL A 154 -2.84 -13.95 -15.89
C VAL A 154 -3.50 -13.67 -14.55
N SER A 155 -4.54 -14.42 -14.21
CA SER A 155 -5.27 -14.29 -12.95
C SER A 155 -5.68 -15.65 -12.41
N ILE A 156 -4.95 -16.13 -11.40
CA ILE A 156 -5.21 -17.40 -10.73
C ILE A 156 -5.89 -17.10 -9.40
N ARG A 157 -7.11 -17.59 -9.22
CA ARG A 157 -7.88 -17.41 -7.97
C ARG A 157 -7.88 -18.69 -7.15
N SER A 158 -7.84 -18.58 -5.83
CA SER A 158 -8.03 -19.73 -4.94
C SER A 158 -9.42 -20.33 -5.14
N PRO A 159 -9.58 -21.66 -5.00
CA PRO A 159 -10.88 -22.31 -5.15
C PRO A 159 -11.83 -21.98 -4.00
N GLU A 160 -11.27 -21.75 -2.81
CA GLU A 160 -12.00 -21.46 -1.58
C GLU A 160 -11.54 -20.12 -0.99
N PRO A 161 -12.42 -19.41 -0.26
CA PRO A 161 -12.05 -18.20 0.48
C PRO A 161 -11.25 -18.55 1.74
N VAL A 162 -10.44 -17.61 2.21
CA VAL A 162 -9.74 -17.71 3.50
C VAL A 162 -10.64 -17.28 4.65
N SER A 163 -10.43 -17.88 5.82
CA SER A 163 -11.10 -17.50 7.05
C SER A 163 -10.58 -16.15 7.55
N LEU A 164 -11.48 -15.32 8.08
CA LEU A 164 -11.08 -14.09 8.76
C LEU A 164 -10.58 -14.40 10.18
N ASN A 165 -9.57 -13.66 10.63
CA ASN A 165 -8.93 -13.79 11.94
C ASN A 165 -8.20 -15.13 12.17
N GLU A 166 -7.88 -15.85 11.10
CA GLU A 166 -7.05 -17.05 11.14
C GLU A 166 -5.77 -16.84 10.33
N TRP A 167 -4.72 -17.59 10.69
CA TRP A 167 -3.46 -17.57 9.97
C TRP A 167 -3.54 -18.45 8.73
N HIS A 168 -3.09 -17.90 7.61
CA HIS A 168 -2.98 -18.58 6.33
C HIS A 168 -1.60 -18.38 5.72
N ALA A 169 -1.19 -19.32 4.86
CA ALA A 169 -0.01 -19.20 4.02
C ALA A 169 -0.43 -19.26 2.55
N VAL A 170 -0.02 -18.27 1.76
CA VAL A 170 -0.15 -18.31 0.30
C VAL A 170 1.21 -18.56 -0.34
N LYS A 171 1.28 -19.56 -1.20
CA LYS A 171 2.46 -19.87 -2.03
C LYS A 171 2.12 -19.62 -3.48
N VAL A 172 2.85 -18.71 -4.11
CA VAL A 172 2.77 -18.49 -5.55
C VAL A 172 4.09 -18.82 -6.20
N ASN A 173 4.02 -19.49 -7.34
CA ASN A 173 5.18 -19.73 -8.18
C ASN A 173 4.91 -19.20 -9.56
N ARG A 174 5.95 -18.66 -10.18
CA ARG A 174 5.94 -18.41 -11.62
C ARG A 174 7.19 -19.00 -12.22
N LEU A 175 7.00 -19.77 -13.28
CA LEU A 175 8.07 -20.28 -14.14
C LEU A 175 7.70 -19.91 -15.58
N TRP A 176 8.46 -18.98 -16.17
CA TRP A 176 8.14 -18.41 -17.47
C TRP A 176 6.71 -17.84 -17.52
N LYS A 177 5.85 -18.37 -18.40
CA LYS A 177 4.45 -17.96 -18.55
C LYS A 177 3.49 -18.66 -17.57
N ASN A 178 3.97 -19.73 -16.91
CA ASN A 178 3.14 -20.57 -16.04
C ASN A 178 3.17 -20.06 -14.61
N GLY A 179 1.99 -19.88 -14.05
CA GLY A 179 1.76 -19.51 -12.66
C GLY A 179 1.08 -20.63 -11.90
N THR A 180 1.39 -20.73 -10.62
CA THR A 180 0.63 -21.55 -9.66
C THR A 180 0.32 -20.76 -8.40
N LEU A 181 -0.82 -21.09 -7.79
CA LEU A 181 -1.30 -20.55 -6.53
C LEU A 181 -1.71 -21.72 -5.64
N GLN A 182 -1.23 -21.73 -4.40
CA GLN A 182 -1.66 -22.63 -3.35
C GLN A 182 -1.94 -21.81 -2.08
N VAL A 183 -3.05 -22.10 -1.42
CA VAL A 183 -3.39 -21.56 -0.10
C VAL A 183 -3.34 -22.72 0.89
N ASP A 184 -2.58 -22.53 1.97
CA ASP A 184 -2.28 -23.53 3.00
C ASP A 184 -1.78 -24.85 2.38
N GLU A 185 -2.27 -25.99 2.85
CA GLU A 185 -2.02 -27.32 2.25
C GLU A 185 -3.11 -27.70 1.23
N GLY A 186 -3.84 -26.71 0.71
CA GLY A 186 -4.97 -26.90 -0.20
C GLY A 186 -4.58 -27.21 -1.65
N HIS A 187 -5.59 -27.17 -2.53
CA HIS A 187 -5.45 -27.44 -3.95
C HIS A 187 -4.55 -26.41 -4.64
N ILE A 188 -3.72 -26.88 -5.59
CA ILE A 188 -2.85 -26.04 -6.40
C ILE A 188 -3.61 -25.64 -7.67
N SER A 189 -3.93 -24.35 -7.78
CA SER A 189 -4.51 -23.75 -8.98
C SER A 189 -3.39 -23.30 -9.92
N SER A 190 -3.57 -23.45 -11.24
CA SER A 190 -2.55 -23.09 -12.22
C SER A 190 -3.14 -22.45 -13.47
N GLN A 191 -2.36 -21.57 -14.10
CA GLN A 191 -2.73 -20.95 -15.37
C GLN A 191 -1.46 -20.53 -16.13
N GLU A 192 -1.55 -20.51 -17.46
CA GLU A 192 -0.52 -20.05 -18.37
C GLU A 192 -0.94 -18.72 -19.03
N SER A 193 0.01 -17.79 -19.20
CA SER A 193 -0.20 -16.62 -20.05
C SER A 193 -0.33 -17.04 -21.51
N ALA A 194 -1.32 -16.51 -22.22
CA ALA A 194 -1.39 -16.58 -23.68
C ALA A 194 -0.10 -16.04 -24.34
#